data_AF-A0A7J4MI77-F1
#
_entry.id   AF-A0A7J4MI77-F1
#
_cell.length_a   1.000
_cell.length_b   1.000
_cell.length_c   1.000
_cell.angle_alpha   90.00
_cell.angle_beta   90.00
_cell.angle_gamma   90.00
#
_symmetry.space_group_name_H-M   'P 1'
#
loop_
_entity.id
_entity.type
_entity.pdbx_description
1 polymer ?
#
loop_
_entity_poly.entity_id
_entity_poly.type
_entity_poly.pdbx_seq_one_letter_code
_entity_poly.pdbx_strand_id
1 'polypeptide(L)'
;HLRRGEIDVKQHSSGLLFSTWLGQGAWFNQIARKSNLGTADESDTHYLVIARELDANVTDERYMSWTNKTTTITSDMHRGYVVPDGWDEYQFNRGASITVDLSGPVLQLLTFRKSMKEKFGE
;
A
#
# COMPACT_ATOMS: atom_id res chain seq x y z
N HIS A 1 11.87 0.10 -10.94
CA HIS A 1 11.17 1.23 -11.58
C HIS A 1 9.75 1.29 -11.05
N LEU A 2 9.34 2.39 -10.42
CA LEU A 2 7.98 2.62 -9.92
C LEU A 2 7.23 3.58 -10.83
N ARG A 3 5.97 3.25 -11.14
CA ARG A 3 5.00 4.11 -11.82
C ARG A 3 3.71 4.22 -11.02
N ARG A 4 3.21 5.45 -10.81
CA ARG A 4 1.93 5.73 -10.15
C ARG A 4 1.42 7.12 -10.49
N GLY A 5 0.37 7.21 -11.30
CA GLY A 5 -0.10 8.50 -11.83
C GLY A 5 1.03 9.18 -12.62
N GLU A 6 1.33 10.43 -12.27
CA GLU A 6 2.44 11.21 -12.87
C GLU A 6 3.84 10.81 -12.33
N ILE A 7 3.91 9.96 -11.31
CA ILE A 7 5.18 9.50 -10.75
C ILE A 7 5.74 8.41 -11.67
N ASP A 8 6.91 8.68 -12.24
CA ASP A 8 7.71 7.73 -13.03
C ASP A 8 9.17 7.86 -12.58
N VAL A 9 9.64 6.93 -11.72
CA VAL A 9 10.97 7.04 -11.09
C VAL A 9 11.67 5.70 -10.90
N LYS A 10 13.00 5.74 -10.86
CA LYS A 10 13.81 4.68 -10.26
C LYS A 10 13.84 4.86 -8.75
N GLN A 11 13.03 4.10 -8.05
CA GLN A 11 12.98 4.10 -6.60
C GLN A 11 14.05 3.18 -6.03
N HIS A 12 14.84 3.69 -5.08
CA HIS A 12 15.84 2.94 -4.32
C HIS A 12 15.35 2.78 -2.87
N SER A 13 14.64 1.69 -2.59
CA SER A 13 14.06 1.35 -1.29
C SER A 13 14.22 -0.15 -1.03
N SER A 14 14.20 -0.60 0.22
CA SER A 14 14.20 -2.05 0.51
C SER A 14 12.87 -2.73 0.21
N GLY A 15 11.80 -1.95 0.04
CA GLY A 15 10.50 -2.42 -0.41
C GLY A 15 9.43 -1.36 -0.26
N LEU A 16 8.21 -1.73 -0.65
CA LEU A 16 7.01 -0.94 -0.46
C LEU A 16 6.05 -1.72 0.41
N LEU A 17 5.36 -1.02 1.32
CA LEU A 17 4.22 -1.56 2.04
C LEU A 17 2.96 -0.89 1.50
N PHE A 18 1.96 -1.73 1.22
CA PHE A 18 0.63 -1.30 0.81
C PHE A 18 -0.36 -1.64 1.92
N SER A 19 -1.36 -0.79 2.11
CA SER A 19 -2.40 -1.03 3.11
C SER A 19 -3.73 -0.45 2.68
N THR A 20 -4.82 -1.16 2.94
CA THR A 20 -6.16 -0.56 2.87
C THR A 20 -6.38 0.38 4.04
N TRP A 21 -7.45 1.17 4.02
CA TRP A 21 -7.83 2.01 5.15
C TRP A 21 -7.96 1.22 6.47
N LEU A 22 -8.54 0.03 6.43
CA LEU A 22 -8.66 -0.84 7.62
C LEU A 22 -7.32 -1.44 8.04
N GLY A 23 -6.48 -1.83 7.08
CA GLY A 23 -5.16 -2.42 7.34
C GLY A 23 -4.17 -1.44 7.96
N GLN A 24 -4.45 -0.13 7.93
CA GLN A 24 -3.50 0.90 8.36
C GLN A 24 -3.10 0.74 9.83
N GLY A 25 -3.98 0.18 10.68
CA GLY A 25 -3.72 -0.08 12.10
C GLY A 25 -2.75 -1.25 12.37
N ALA A 26 -2.37 -2.02 11.35
CA ALA A 26 -1.45 -3.15 11.47
C ALA A 26 0.01 -2.71 11.19
N TRP A 27 0.73 -3.42 10.32
CA TRP A 27 2.14 -3.14 10.01
C TRP A 27 2.38 -1.68 9.56
N PHE A 28 1.41 -1.09 8.84
CA PHE A 28 1.55 0.26 8.32
C PHE A 28 1.78 1.29 9.44
N ASN A 29 1.03 1.24 10.53
CA ASN A 29 1.19 2.13 11.68
C ASN A 29 2.55 1.95 12.40
N GLN A 30 3.20 0.79 12.27
CA GLN A 30 4.53 0.57 12.87
C GLN A 30 5.65 1.29 12.13
N ILE A 31 5.47 1.55 10.83
CA ILE A 31 6.51 2.14 9.98
C ILE A 31 6.20 3.56 9.53
N ALA A 32 4.93 3.94 9.53
CA ALA A 32 4.51 5.29 9.20
C ALA A 32 4.89 6.25 10.33
N ARG A 33 5.57 7.33 9.98
CA ARG A 33 5.87 8.43 10.92
C ARG A 33 4.64 9.32 11.21
N LYS A 34 3.52 9.05 10.53
CA LYS A 34 2.23 9.75 10.63
C LYS A 34 1.14 8.71 10.85
N SER A 35 0.18 9.02 11.71
CA SER A 35 -1.02 8.22 11.96
C SER A 35 -2.23 8.81 11.24
N ASN A 36 -3.32 8.01 11.15
CA ASN A 36 -4.62 8.39 10.59
C ASN A 36 -4.55 8.96 9.18
N LEU A 37 -3.94 8.21 8.26
CA LEU A 37 -3.83 8.62 6.87
C LEU A 37 -5.03 8.11 6.08
N GLY A 38 -5.64 9.03 5.32
CA GLY A 38 -6.84 8.76 4.53
C GLY A 38 -8.14 8.91 5.33
N THR A 39 -9.26 8.77 4.63
CA THR A 39 -10.61 8.94 5.18
C THR A 39 -11.44 7.66 5.02
N ALA A 40 -12.41 7.45 5.91
CA ALA A 40 -13.34 6.33 5.80
C ALA A 40 -14.17 6.39 4.51
N ASP A 41 -14.52 7.59 4.05
CA ASP A 41 -15.29 7.79 2.81
C ASP A 41 -14.53 7.30 1.58
N GLU A 42 -13.23 7.54 1.54
CA GLU A 42 -12.36 7.14 0.42
C GLU A 42 -11.86 5.70 0.52
N SER A 43 -12.20 4.95 1.58
CA SER A 43 -11.65 3.62 1.85
C SER A 43 -11.89 2.56 0.77
N ASP A 44 -12.90 2.74 -0.08
CA ASP A 44 -13.19 1.83 -1.21
C ASP A 44 -12.44 2.21 -2.49
N THR A 45 -11.84 3.40 -2.54
CA THR A 45 -11.24 3.98 -3.75
C THR A 45 -9.76 4.28 -3.61
N HIS A 46 -9.26 4.34 -2.37
CA HIS A 46 -7.88 4.70 -2.07
C HIS A 46 -7.20 3.66 -1.18
N TYR A 47 -5.90 3.51 -1.38
CA TYR A 47 -5.02 2.71 -0.54
C TYR A 47 -3.80 3.53 -0.13
N LEU A 48 -3.16 3.09 0.96
CA LEU A 48 -1.91 3.63 1.45
C LEU A 48 -0.74 2.89 0.82
N VAL A 49 0.28 3.64 0.46
CA VAL A 49 1.58 3.12 0.03
C VAL A 49 2.68 3.89 0.74
N ILE A 50 3.67 3.16 1.25
CA ILE A 50 4.86 3.74 1.89
C ILE A 50 6.12 2.99 1.46
N ALA A 51 7.15 3.75 1.14
CA ALA A 51 8.49 3.27 0.85
C ALA A 51 9.28 3.02 2.12
N ARG A 52 9.91 1.85 2.23
CA ARG A 52 10.79 1.54 3.34
C ARG A 52 12.23 1.95 3.05
N GLU A 53 12.89 2.50 4.06
CA GLU A 53 14.31 2.85 4.00
C GLU A 53 14.67 3.74 2.79
N LEU A 54 13.73 4.60 2.41
CA LEU A 54 13.98 5.67 1.45
C LEU A 54 14.83 6.77 2.12
N ASP A 55 15.59 7.53 1.32
CA ASP A 55 16.36 8.68 1.81
C ASP A 55 15.45 9.63 2.61
N ALA A 56 15.89 10.03 3.81
CA ALA A 56 15.11 10.83 4.75
C ALA A 56 14.71 12.21 4.19
N ASN A 57 15.41 12.70 3.15
CA ASN A 57 15.10 13.95 2.48
C ASN A 57 13.89 13.83 1.52
N VAL A 58 13.49 12.61 1.16
CA VAL A 58 12.31 12.38 0.33
C VAL A 58 11.08 12.36 1.22
N THR A 59 10.28 13.41 1.14
CA THR A 59 9.07 13.58 1.97
C THR A 59 7.78 13.71 1.16
N ASP A 60 7.89 13.64 -0.17
CA ASP A 60 6.75 13.70 -1.09
C ASP A 60 6.08 12.32 -1.28
N GLU A 61 5.18 12.24 -2.26
CA GLU A 61 4.41 11.03 -2.53
C GLU A 61 5.28 9.80 -2.86
N ARG A 62 6.53 9.96 -3.30
CA ARG A 62 7.46 8.84 -3.53
C ARG A 62 7.77 8.10 -2.23
N TYR A 63 7.76 8.81 -1.10
CA TYR A 63 7.90 8.22 0.22
C TYR A 63 6.58 7.62 0.70
N MET A 64 5.48 8.38 0.71
CA MET A 64 4.21 7.91 1.25
C MET A 64 3.02 8.63 0.61
N SER A 65 1.95 7.90 0.30
CA SER A 65 0.76 8.46 -0.34
C SER A 65 -0.51 7.70 0.03
N TRP A 66 -1.61 8.44 0.14
CA TRP A 66 -3.00 7.95 0.13
C TRP A 66 -3.55 8.20 -1.27
N THR A 67 -3.78 7.16 -2.05
CA THR A 67 -3.92 7.30 -3.51
C THR A 67 -4.93 6.34 -4.10
N ASN A 68 -5.61 6.80 -5.15
CA ASN A 68 -6.48 5.99 -6.01
C ASN A 68 -5.81 5.57 -7.33
N LYS A 69 -4.52 5.84 -7.48
CA LYS A 69 -3.77 5.51 -8.70
C LYS A 69 -3.15 4.13 -8.56
N THR A 70 -3.29 3.28 -9.58
CA THR A 70 -2.58 1.99 -9.65
C THR A 70 -1.07 2.20 -9.51
N THR A 71 -0.42 1.40 -8.66
CA THR A 71 1.04 1.35 -8.56
C THR A 71 1.56 0.17 -9.37
N THR A 72 2.48 0.42 -10.29
CA THR A 72 3.21 -0.63 -11.00
C THR A 72 4.70 -0.56 -10.69
N ILE A 73 5.28 -1.69 -10.32
CA ILE A 73 6.70 -1.85 -10.02
C ILE A 73 7.28 -2.83 -11.01
N THR A 74 8.25 -2.41 -11.80
CA THR A 74 9.13 -3.33 -12.53
C THR A 74 10.40 -3.49 -11.71
N SER A 75 10.60 -4.68 -11.15
CA SER A 75 11.69 -4.94 -10.21
C SER A 75 13.02 -5.19 -10.92
N ASP A 76 14.07 -4.52 -10.47
CA ASP A 76 15.46 -4.83 -10.85
C ASP A 76 16.19 -5.68 -9.78
N MET A 77 15.50 -6.01 -8.68
CA MET A 77 16.03 -6.83 -7.59
C MET A 77 16.41 -8.22 -8.11
N HIS A 78 17.46 -8.82 -7.56
CA HIS A 78 17.84 -10.19 -7.94
C HIS A 78 16.71 -11.19 -7.62
N ARG A 79 16.17 -11.09 -6.39
CA ARG A 79 14.98 -11.80 -5.91
C ARG A 79 14.20 -10.87 -4.98
N GLY A 80 12.89 -11.04 -4.95
CA GLY A 80 12.01 -10.34 -4.02
C GLY A 80 10.76 -11.16 -3.72
N TYR A 81 9.94 -10.62 -2.83
CA TYR A 81 8.76 -11.29 -2.30
C TYR A 81 7.60 -10.31 -2.22
N VAL A 82 6.40 -10.79 -2.52
CA VAL A 82 5.14 -10.12 -2.18
C VAL A 82 4.47 -10.96 -1.11
N VAL A 83 4.05 -10.34 -0.02
CA VAL A 83 3.38 -11.04 1.10
C VAL A 83 2.05 -10.34 1.39
N PRO A 84 0.94 -10.74 0.74
CA PRO A 84 -0.39 -10.21 1.03
C PRO A 84 -0.83 -10.61 2.44
N ASP A 85 -1.33 -9.64 3.19
CA ASP A 85 -1.86 -9.79 4.56
C ASP A 85 -0.92 -10.46 5.58
N GLY A 86 0.35 -10.70 5.24
CA GLY A 86 1.33 -11.35 6.11
C GLY A 86 1.32 -12.88 6.10
N TRP A 87 0.60 -13.52 5.16
CA TRP A 87 0.46 -14.99 5.12
C TRP A 87 1.13 -15.62 3.89
N ASP A 88 0.58 -15.38 2.70
CA ASP A 88 0.99 -16.07 1.48
C ASP A 88 2.18 -15.37 0.82
N GLU A 89 3.35 -15.99 0.81
CA GLU A 89 4.53 -15.42 0.15
C GLU A 89 4.61 -15.83 -1.33
N TYR A 90 4.71 -14.83 -2.21
CA TYR A 90 4.96 -15.00 -3.63
C TYR A 90 6.36 -14.50 -3.98
N GLN A 91 7.23 -15.41 -4.39
CA GLN A 91 8.58 -15.07 -4.82
C GLN A 91 8.57 -14.56 -6.27
N PHE A 92 9.38 -13.55 -6.54
CA PHE A 92 9.61 -13.07 -7.90
C PHE A 92 11.10 -12.79 -8.16
N ASN A 93 11.47 -12.84 -9.44
CA ASN A 93 12.83 -12.59 -9.90
C ASN A 93 12.93 -11.23 -10.60
N ARG A 94 14.17 -10.80 -10.86
CA ARG A 94 14.48 -9.62 -11.68
C ARG A 94 13.64 -9.57 -12.95
N GLY A 95 13.08 -8.41 -13.26
CA GLY A 95 12.23 -8.16 -14.42
C GLY A 95 10.75 -8.41 -14.18
N ALA A 96 10.36 -8.97 -13.03
CA ALA A 96 8.95 -9.13 -12.68
C ALA A 96 8.24 -7.76 -12.59
N SER A 97 6.98 -7.75 -13.03
CA SER A 97 6.09 -6.60 -12.91
C SER A 97 5.03 -6.90 -11.86
N ILE A 98 4.96 -6.06 -10.83
CA ILE A 98 3.98 -6.13 -9.74
C ILE A 98 3.03 -4.95 -9.90
N THR A 99 1.73 -5.22 -9.93
CA THR A 99 0.70 -4.19 -10.01
C THR A 99 -0.18 -4.28 -8.78
N VAL A 100 -0.39 -3.14 -8.12
CA VAL A 100 -1.23 -3.02 -6.92
C VAL A 100 -2.28 -1.95 -7.18
N ASP A 101 -3.55 -2.33 -7.01
CA ASP A 101 -4.72 -1.48 -7.06
C ASP A 101 -5.86 -2.07 -6.21
N LEU A 102 -7.05 -1.45 -6.29
CA LEU A 102 -8.24 -1.86 -5.56
C LEU A 102 -9.27 -2.55 -6.46
N SER A 103 -8.87 -3.16 -7.58
CA SER A 103 -9.80 -3.90 -8.43
C SER A 103 -10.18 -5.27 -7.86
N GLY A 104 -9.61 -5.65 -6.71
CA GLY A 104 -9.91 -6.90 -6.01
C GLY A 104 -11.32 -6.92 -5.42
N PRO A 105 -11.84 -8.12 -5.10
CA PRO A 105 -13.15 -8.25 -4.48
C PRO A 105 -13.17 -7.61 -3.08
N VAL A 106 -14.24 -6.87 -2.79
CA VAL A 106 -14.43 -6.24 -1.48
C VAL A 106 -14.80 -7.30 -0.44
N LEU A 107 -14.11 -7.31 0.69
CA LEU A 107 -14.39 -8.21 1.79
C LEU A 107 -15.76 -7.92 2.40
N GLN A 108 -16.68 -8.88 2.29
CA GLN A 108 -17.98 -8.82 2.96
C GLN A 108 -17.88 -9.48 4.33
N LEU A 109 -17.66 -8.68 5.36
CA LEU A 109 -17.73 -9.15 6.73
C LEU A 109 -19.19 -9.28 7.15
N LEU A 110 -19.55 -10.43 7.73
CA LEU A 110 -20.80 -10.59 8.48
C LEU A 110 -20.68 -9.77 9.78
N THR A 111 -20.85 -8.45 9.67
CA THR A 111 -20.85 -7.56 10.81
C THR A 111 -22.21 -7.58 11.47
N PHE A 112 -22.23 -7.76 12.79
CA PHE A 112 -23.46 -8.12 13.48
C PHE A 112 -24.57 -7.05 13.47
N ARG A 113 -24.27 -5.75 13.25
CA ARG A 113 -25.28 -4.65 13.17
C ARG A 113 -24.84 -3.36 12.46
N LYS A 114 -23.54 -3.10 12.31
CA LYS A 114 -22.94 -1.89 11.71
C LYS A 114 -21.79 -2.28 10.78
N SER A 115 -21.60 -1.59 9.66
CA SER A 115 -20.44 -1.72 8.78
C SER A 115 -19.14 -1.35 9.49
N MET A 116 -18.00 -1.79 8.94
CA MET A 116 -16.69 -1.41 9.47
C MET A 116 -16.45 0.10 9.39
N LYS A 117 -16.94 0.77 8.34
CA LYS A 117 -16.84 2.23 8.22
C LYS A 117 -17.58 2.93 9.36
N GLU A 118 -18.80 2.50 9.67
CA GLU A 118 -19.59 3.04 10.78
C GLU A 118 -18.97 2.74 12.15
N LYS A 119 -18.25 1.62 12.31
CA LYS A 119 -17.60 1.26 13.57
C LYS A 119 -16.30 2.04 13.83
N PHE A 120 -15.54 2.36 12.79
CA PHE A 120 -14.22 2.98 12.88
C PHE A 120 -14.19 4.44 12.44
N GLY A 121 -15.33 4.98 11.96
CA GLY A 121 -15.53 6.40 11.63
C GLY A 121 -16.22 7.22 12.73
N GLU A 122 -16.70 6.57 13.81
CA GLU A 122 -17.12 7.20 15.08
C GLU A 122 -15.89 7.51 15.96
#